data_AF-A0A1X2GAE4-F1
#
_entry.id   AF-A0A1X2GAE4-F1
#
_cell.length_a   1.000
_cell.length_b   1.000
_cell.length_c   1.000
_cell.angle_alpha   90.00
_cell.angle_beta   90.00
_cell.angle_gamma   90.00
#
_symmetry.space_group_name_H-M   'P 1'
#
loop_
_entity.id
_entity.type
_entity.pdbx_description
1 polymer ?
#
loop_
_entity_poly.entity_id
_entity_poly.type
_entity_poly.pdbx_seq_one_letter_code
_entity_poly.pdbx_strand_id
1 'polypeptide(L)'
;MAPQTNGSVLYQVQAPSASKGYHYARVNLGTHKIETAESFQRNRHQAGLNEVFGRAWNYRHVKQLPTLANFPRGYHRSDAKHLHPQNEIPTLHLQAPQKDIDNLHNHYLQDIKMKANGTYFTAKNQYEFQNLGLELSGRSTRYFTKLSYNINLPKGGKLDGYKKLKLRACGADPSYMREKLAYDMLSSAGRPGSRASYVRLIINDRPIGLFLLIERFDDHWMANEFGAGNKKYKYGILYKGDATIKNRKYKADLSYHGPELAPYEQTSYTVEEKPKVGANGLGPLVNLTKFLDDRMKTLGTNATGNATLTTTLAAWKHQFDIQGYFINLALEFLGGSFDTYLQNTNNYFLYKDPVKDQFVFVSWDMDMVMGSGPVNMKKLITGDYRSFPGIDLRPLTLASVMKDAALRPAFEKTLLTIVHDLFSPNVTFPVIDSLAQFIQDDAAWDLQLPHVRAGQSFIPIGPNNIDNWFGNNATNAPITHPITTDYLVAASFIVRVNRKVPLKNAIQGPLKHPASLYPLKTWIATKTKNVLAKLSA
;
A
#
# COMPACT_ATOMS: atom_id res chain seq x y z
N MET A 1 22.33 -29.03 13.78
CA MET A 1 21.06 -28.63 14.44
C MET A 1 19.94 -29.42 13.78
N ALA A 2 18.96 -29.90 14.54
CA ALA A 2 17.76 -30.51 13.98
C ALA A 2 16.67 -29.42 13.85
N PRO A 3 15.81 -29.47 12.81
CA PRO A 3 14.67 -28.58 12.72
C PRO A 3 13.68 -28.88 13.86
N GLN A 4 13.01 -27.85 14.38
CA GLN A 4 12.13 -27.99 15.55
C GLN A 4 10.95 -28.95 15.30
N THR A 5 10.48 -29.01 14.05
CA THR A 5 9.51 -29.97 13.52
C THR A 5 9.88 -30.31 12.07
N ASN A 6 9.35 -31.41 11.53
CA ASN A 6 9.64 -31.82 10.15
C ASN A 6 9.19 -30.72 9.16
N GLY A 7 10.13 -30.24 8.33
CA GLY A 7 9.91 -29.13 7.39
C GLY A 7 9.99 -27.73 8.01
N SER A 8 10.28 -27.56 9.31
CA SER A 8 10.46 -26.23 9.92
C SER A 8 11.75 -25.55 9.44
N VAL A 9 11.67 -24.24 9.19
CA VAL A 9 12.84 -23.38 8.93
C VAL A 9 13.49 -22.86 10.22
N LEU A 10 12.89 -23.17 11.39
CA LEU A 10 13.45 -22.84 12.70
C LEU A 10 14.24 -24.04 13.23
N TYR A 11 15.52 -23.80 13.47
CA TYR A 11 16.44 -24.77 14.08
C TYR A 11 16.72 -24.32 15.52
N GLN A 12 16.64 -25.26 16.47
CA GLN A 12 16.94 -24.99 17.87
C GLN A 12 18.19 -25.77 18.29
N VAL A 13 19.02 -25.12 19.11
CA VAL A 13 20.23 -25.73 19.65
C VAL A 13 20.46 -25.23 21.07
N GLN A 14 20.78 -26.15 21.98
CA GLN A 14 21.43 -25.80 23.24
C GLN A 14 22.93 -25.80 22.98
N ALA A 15 23.58 -24.64 23.09
CA ALA A 15 25.01 -24.49 22.91
C ALA A 15 25.68 -24.19 24.25
N PRO A 16 26.94 -24.62 24.47
CA PRO A 16 27.72 -24.20 25.63
C PRO A 16 27.80 -22.67 25.72
N SER A 17 27.89 -22.13 26.93
CA SER A 17 28.04 -20.68 27.11
C SER A 17 29.35 -20.21 26.46
N ALA A 18 29.26 -19.49 25.35
CA ALA A 18 30.44 -18.93 24.69
C ALA A 18 31.03 -17.78 25.52
N SER A 19 32.36 -17.73 25.62
CA SER A 19 33.09 -16.71 26.41
C SER A 19 33.22 -15.36 25.71
N LYS A 20 33.14 -15.31 24.37
CA LYS A 20 33.30 -14.09 23.56
C LYS A 20 32.09 -13.78 22.66
N GLY A 21 31.35 -14.79 22.22
CA GLY A 21 30.22 -14.69 21.27
C GLY A 21 30.12 -15.95 20.42
N TYR A 22 29.21 -15.98 19.44
CA TYR A 22 29.04 -17.13 18.54
C TYR A 22 28.79 -16.68 17.10
N HIS A 23 28.89 -17.59 16.14
CA HIS A 23 28.47 -17.37 14.76
C HIS A 23 27.83 -18.65 14.24
N TYR A 24 26.95 -18.53 13.26
CA TYR A 24 26.40 -19.70 12.59
C TYR A 24 27.25 -20.11 11.39
N ALA A 25 27.30 -21.41 11.14
CA ALA A 25 27.85 -21.98 9.93
C ALA A 25 26.89 -23.03 9.36
N ARG A 26 26.73 -23.02 8.04
CA ARG A 26 26.06 -24.10 7.31
C ARG A 26 27.09 -25.17 7.00
N VAL A 27 26.76 -26.38 7.37
CA VAL A 27 27.64 -27.55 7.24
C VAL A 27 26.94 -28.57 6.36
N ASN A 28 27.68 -29.15 5.44
CA ASN A 28 27.21 -30.28 4.66
C ASN A 28 27.10 -31.51 5.57
N LEU A 29 25.90 -32.09 5.71
CA LEU A 29 25.69 -33.19 6.66
C LEU A 29 26.43 -34.48 6.28
N GLY A 30 26.69 -34.73 4.99
CA GLY A 30 27.40 -35.94 4.55
C GLY A 30 28.91 -35.86 4.74
N THR A 31 29.50 -34.67 4.51
CA THR A 31 30.96 -34.47 4.56
C THR A 31 31.45 -33.79 5.83
N HIS A 32 30.54 -33.24 6.64
CA HIS A 32 30.81 -32.37 7.78
C HIS A 32 31.67 -31.14 7.47
N LYS A 33 31.81 -30.75 6.19
CA LYS A 33 32.53 -29.55 5.79
C LYS A 33 31.65 -28.31 5.90
N ILE A 34 32.23 -27.21 6.38
CA ILE A 34 31.58 -25.89 6.39
C ILE A 34 31.43 -25.43 4.93
N GLU A 35 30.20 -25.22 4.49
CA GLU A 35 29.88 -24.67 3.15
C GLU A 35 29.92 -23.14 3.18
N THR A 36 29.40 -22.55 4.25
CA THR A 36 29.42 -21.10 4.47
C THR A 36 29.33 -20.79 5.97
N ALA A 37 29.96 -19.70 6.40
CA ALA A 37 29.87 -19.20 7.77
C ALA A 37 29.51 -17.72 7.75
N GLU A 38 28.90 -17.25 8.83
CA GLU A 38 28.66 -15.82 9.02
C GLU A 38 30.00 -15.07 9.13
N SER A 39 30.11 -13.95 8.43
CA SER A 39 31.30 -13.09 8.46
C SER A 39 31.33 -12.15 9.68
N PHE A 40 30.44 -12.33 10.64
CA PHE A 40 30.28 -11.50 11.82
C PHE A 40 30.08 -12.37 13.05
N GLN A 41 30.41 -11.81 14.22
CA GLN A 41 30.19 -12.44 15.51
C GLN A 41 28.89 -11.90 16.13
N ARG A 42 28.08 -12.80 16.66
CA ARG A 42 26.85 -12.50 17.39
C ARG A 42 27.14 -12.28 18.87
N ASN A 43 26.36 -11.39 19.46
CA ASN A 43 26.38 -11.13 20.90
C ASN A 43 25.65 -12.25 21.64
N ARG A 44 26.07 -12.50 22.88
CA ARG A 44 25.35 -13.40 23.78
C ARG A 44 24.01 -12.78 24.17
N HIS A 45 22.94 -13.58 24.12
CA HIS A 45 21.63 -13.20 24.62
C HIS A 45 21.28 -14.04 25.86
N GLN A 46 20.63 -13.42 26.86
CA GLN A 46 20.15 -14.13 28.06
C GLN A 46 18.96 -15.05 27.76
N ALA A 47 18.19 -14.74 26.73
CA ALA A 47 17.08 -15.54 26.22
C ALA A 47 17.33 -15.92 24.75
N GLY A 48 16.85 -17.09 24.33
CA GLY A 48 16.89 -17.49 22.92
C GLY A 48 16.05 -16.54 22.07
N LEU A 49 16.66 -15.97 21.03
CA LEU A 49 15.96 -15.20 20.00
C LEU A 49 15.82 -16.05 18.74
N ASN A 50 14.75 -15.83 17.99
CA ASN A 50 14.61 -16.37 16.64
C ASN A 50 15.50 -15.55 15.70
N GLU A 51 16.73 -16.00 15.50
CA GLU A 51 17.71 -15.34 14.66
C GLU A 51 17.65 -15.81 13.21
N VAL A 52 17.98 -14.91 12.28
CA VAL A 52 18.08 -15.25 10.85
C VAL A 52 19.54 -15.38 10.45
N PHE A 53 19.90 -16.53 9.88
CA PHE A 53 21.24 -16.80 9.36
C PHE A 53 21.67 -15.72 8.35
N GLY A 54 22.87 -15.17 8.53
CA GLY A 54 23.39 -14.08 7.71
C GLY A 54 22.77 -12.72 7.99
N ARG A 55 22.09 -12.53 9.13
CA ARG A 55 21.63 -11.23 9.63
C ARG A 55 22.26 -10.92 10.98
N ALA A 56 23.04 -9.85 11.04
CA ALA A 56 23.81 -9.48 12.22
C ALA A 56 22.99 -8.88 13.38
N TRP A 57 21.68 -8.73 13.21
CA TRP A 57 20.81 -8.09 14.16
C TRP A 57 19.41 -8.72 14.15
N ASN A 58 18.76 -8.71 15.31
CA ASN A 58 17.35 -9.08 15.48
C ASN A 58 16.47 -7.84 15.62
N TYR A 59 17.01 -6.80 16.26
CA TYR A 59 16.39 -5.49 16.40
C TYR A 59 17.30 -4.38 15.86
N ARG A 60 16.73 -3.44 15.12
CA ARG A 60 17.41 -2.22 14.66
C ARG A 60 16.41 -1.07 14.67
N HIS A 61 16.75 0.01 15.36
CA HIS A 61 15.86 1.16 15.50
C HIS A 61 15.53 1.78 14.14
N VAL A 62 14.23 1.95 13.88
CA VAL A 62 13.68 2.61 12.70
C VAL A 62 13.03 3.92 13.12
N LYS A 63 13.59 5.03 12.63
CA LYS A 63 13.01 6.36 12.86
C LYS A 63 11.61 6.44 12.26
N GLN A 64 10.67 6.99 13.01
CA GLN A 64 9.27 7.14 12.60
C GLN A 64 8.99 8.59 12.16
N LEU A 65 7.98 8.76 11.30
CA LEU A 65 7.42 10.08 11.00
C LEU A 65 6.71 10.65 12.25
N PRO A 66 6.67 11.99 12.41
CA PRO A 66 5.99 12.62 13.53
C PRO A 66 4.47 12.37 13.47
N THR A 67 3.79 12.43 14.60
CA THR A 67 2.32 12.58 14.62
C THR A 67 1.98 14.07 14.55
N LEU A 68 1.07 14.45 13.67
CA LEU A 68 0.71 15.85 13.49
C LEU A 68 -0.42 16.24 14.44
N ALA A 69 -0.13 17.08 15.44
CA ALA A 69 -1.13 17.56 16.41
C ALA A 69 -2.29 18.31 15.74
N ASN A 70 -2.03 19.00 14.61
CA ASN A 70 -3.03 19.70 13.81
C ASN A 70 -4.06 18.75 13.16
N PHE A 71 -3.74 17.46 13.04
CA PHE A 71 -4.60 16.44 12.45
C PHE A 71 -4.85 15.31 13.45
N PRO A 72 -5.71 15.55 14.47
CA PRO A 72 -6.00 14.53 15.46
C PRO A 72 -6.59 13.28 14.79
N ARG A 73 -6.26 12.12 15.34
CA ARG A 73 -6.84 10.85 14.89
C ARG A 73 -8.34 10.88 15.14
N GLY A 74 -9.10 10.84 14.07
CA GLY A 74 -10.56 10.78 14.13
C GLY A 74 -11.11 9.36 14.33
N TYR A 75 -10.27 8.37 14.66
CA TYR A 75 -10.66 6.96 14.76
C TYR A 75 -9.89 6.26 15.87
N HIS A 76 -10.49 5.20 16.40
CA HIS A 76 -9.92 4.41 17.50
C HIS A 76 -9.37 3.10 16.97
N ARG A 77 -8.08 3.11 16.59
CA ARG A 77 -7.39 1.93 16.07
C ARG A 77 -6.81 1.05 17.18
N SER A 78 -6.96 -0.27 17.07
CA SER A 78 -6.29 -1.24 17.93
C SER A 78 -4.76 -1.28 17.69
N ASP A 79 -4.00 -1.63 18.73
CA ASP A 79 -2.57 -1.89 18.53
C ASP A 79 -2.36 -3.20 17.76
N ALA A 80 -1.41 -3.20 16.84
CA ALA A 80 -1.11 -4.27 15.91
C ALA A 80 0.39 -4.63 15.95
N LYS A 81 0.99 -4.57 17.15
CA LYS A 81 2.45 -4.70 17.33
C LYS A 81 3.00 -6.09 17.01
N HIS A 82 2.18 -7.14 16.99
CA HIS A 82 2.63 -8.47 16.60
C HIS A 82 2.57 -8.65 15.08
N LEU A 83 1.55 -8.12 14.42
CA LEU A 83 1.45 -8.11 12.96
C LEU A 83 2.45 -7.12 12.32
N HIS A 84 2.57 -5.94 12.89
CA HIS A 84 3.42 -4.85 12.42
C HIS A 84 4.42 -4.44 13.51
N PRO A 85 5.35 -5.33 13.89
CA PRO A 85 6.34 -4.99 14.89
C PRO A 85 7.26 -3.88 14.36
N GLN A 86 7.65 -3.00 15.27
CA GLN A 86 8.64 -1.98 14.99
C GLN A 86 10.04 -2.56 15.24
N ASN A 87 11.03 -2.08 14.47
CA ASN A 87 12.45 -2.38 14.67
C ASN A 87 12.88 -3.83 14.44
N GLU A 88 12.03 -4.72 13.95
CA GLU A 88 12.39 -6.08 13.52
C GLU A 88 11.73 -6.42 12.18
N ILE A 89 12.32 -7.38 11.45
CA ILE A 89 11.74 -7.92 10.22
C ILE A 89 11.36 -9.37 10.51
N PRO A 90 10.07 -9.69 10.66
CA PRO A 90 9.61 -11.05 10.89
C PRO A 90 9.83 -11.96 9.66
N THR A 91 9.78 -13.27 9.91
CA THR A 91 9.80 -14.29 8.86
C THR A 91 8.46 -15.00 8.81
N LEU A 92 7.81 -15.00 7.65
CA LEU A 92 6.66 -15.82 7.36
C LEU A 92 7.11 -17.03 6.54
N HIS A 93 6.92 -18.21 7.12
CA HIS A 93 7.17 -19.49 6.48
C HIS A 93 5.84 -20.14 6.12
N LEU A 94 5.64 -20.50 4.86
CA LEU A 94 4.45 -21.19 4.37
C LEU A 94 4.81 -22.58 3.89
N GLN A 95 3.93 -23.56 4.09
CA GLN A 95 4.12 -24.93 3.65
C GLN A 95 2.86 -25.45 2.97
N ALA A 96 3.03 -26.05 1.79
CA ALA A 96 1.96 -26.68 1.01
C ALA A 96 2.54 -27.74 0.04
N PRO A 97 1.72 -28.66 -0.50
CA PRO A 97 2.17 -29.59 -1.53
C PRO A 97 2.82 -28.84 -2.70
N GLN A 98 4.02 -29.26 -3.11
CA GLN A 98 4.79 -28.55 -4.14
C GLN A 98 4.03 -28.39 -5.46
N LYS A 99 3.26 -29.42 -5.85
CA LYS A 99 2.39 -29.38 -7.04
C LYS A 99 1.38 -28.22 -7.02
N ASP A 100 0.88 -27.83 -5.84
CA ASP A 100 -0.12 -26.78 -5.70
C ASP A 100 0.55 -25.40 -5.78
N ILE A 101 1.75 -25.26 -5.22
CA ILE A 101 2.59 -24.07 -5.36
C ILE A 101 3.00 -23.88 -6.83
N ASP A 102 3.42 -24.96 -7.49
CA ASP A 102 3.78 -24.93 -8.91
C ASP A 102 2.56 -24.58 -9.77
N ASN A 103 1.39 -25.14 -9.47
CA ASN A 103 0.13 -24.78 -10.13
C ASN A 103 -0.18 -23.28 -9.95
N LEU A 104 -0.05 -22.75 -8.73
CA LEU A 104 -0.27 -21.33 -8.43
C LEU A 104 0.70 -20.42 -9.21
N HIS A 105 1.98 -20.77 -9.29
CA HIS A 105 3.00 -19.94 -9.96
C HIS A 105 3.00 -20.08 -11.48
N ASN A 106 2.75 -21.28 -12.02
CA ASN A 106 2.74 -21.51 -13.47
C ASN A 106 1.49 -20.94 -14.13
N HIS A 107 0.36 -20.92 -13.42
CA HIS A 107 -0.90 -20.33 -13.89
C HIS A 107 -1.13 -18.95 -13.27
N TYR A 108 -0.07 -18.14 -13.21
CA TYR A 108 -0.07 -16.85 -12.51
C TYR A 108 -1.10 -15.83 -12.99
N LEU A 109 -1.79 -16.05 -14.12
CA LEU A 109 -2.87 -15.19 -14.60
C LEU A 109 -4.26 -15.61 -14.11
N GLN A 110 -4.39 -16.81 -13.55
CA GLN A 110 -5.65 -17.37 -13.07
C GLN A 110 -5.89 -17.05 -11.58
N ASP A 111 -7.16 -16.97 -11.18
CA ASP A 111 -7.56 -16.75 -9.79
C ASP A 111 -7.60 -18.07 -9.00
N ILE A 112 -6.43 -18.68 -8.86
CA ILE A 112 -6.26 -19.92 -8.10
C ILE A 112 -6.17 -19.61 -6.61
N LYS A 113 -7.01 -20.29 -5.83
CA LYS A 113 -6.99 -20.29 -4.37
C LYS A 113 -6.54 -21.64 -3.88
N MET A 114 -5.58 -21.65 -2.97
CA MET A 114 -5.10 -22.86 -2.32
C MET A 114 -5.02 -22.69 -0.81
N LYS A 115 -4.74 -23.81 -0.12
CA LYS A 115 -4.49 -23.82 1.32
C LYS A 115 -3.02 -24.06 1.59
N ALA A 116 -2.52 -23.45 2.65
CA ALA A 116 -1.19 -23.68 3.18
C ALA A 116 -1.25 -23.72 4.70
N ASN A 117 -0.22 -24.30 5.30
CA ASN A 117 0.11 -24.05 6.70
C ASN A 117 1.13 -22.93 6.75
N GLY A 118 1.14 -22.15 7.83
CA GLY A 118 2.06 -21.04 7.96
C GLY A 118 2.51 -20.82 9.38
N THR A 119 3.76 -20.38 9.51
CA THR A 119 4.36 -20.01 10.78
C THR A 119 4.98 -18.62 10.63
N TYR A 120 4.56 -17.70 11.49
CA TYR A 120 5.06 -16.34 11.53
C TYR A 120 5.97 -16.17 12.75
N PHE A 121 7.25 -15.94 12.49
CA PHE A 121 8.30 -15.80 13.49
C PHE A 121 8.66 -14.32 13.67
N THR A 122 8.45 -13.80 14.87
CA THR A 122 9.14 -12.59 15.33
C THR A 122 10.39 -12.99 16.08
N ALA A 123 11.25 -12.04 16.48
CA ALA A 123 12.47 -12.36 17.21
C ALA A 123 12.21 -13.09 18.54
N LYS A 124 11.01 -13.00 19.11
CA LYS A 124 10.64 -13.62 20.39
C LYS A 124 9.46 -14.58 20.35
N ASN A 125 8.63 -14.52 19.32
CA ASN A 125 7.37 -15.26 19.28
C ASN A 125 7.23 -16.05 17.97
N GLN A 126 6.37 -17.06 18.03
CA GLN A 126 5.96 -17.88 16.92
C GLN A 126 4.43 -17.96 16.90
N TYR A 127 3.83 -17.74 15.73
CA TYR A 127 2.40 -17.84 15.52
C TYR A 127 2.12 -18.82 14.39
N GLU A 128 1.42 -19.90 14.71
CA GLU A 128 1.10 -20.97 13.77
C GLU A 128 -0.33 -20.84 13.25
N PHE A 129 -0.49 -21.16 11.97
CA PHE A 129 -1.75 -21.09 11.24
C PHE A 129 -1.90 -22.36 10.41
N GLN A 130 -2.97 -23.10 10.66
CA GLN A 130 -3.35 -24.26 9.87
C GLN A 130 -4.39 -23.85 8.82
N ASN A 131 -4.28 -24.38 7.61
CA ASN A 131 -5.26 -24.17 6.53
C ASN A 131 -5.55 -22.69 6.17
N LEU A 132 -4.53 -21.84 6.22
CA LEU A 132 -4.65 -20.46 5.73
C LEU A 132 -4.93 -20.46 4.23
N GLY A 133 -5.71 -19.48 3.76
CA GLY A 133 -5.91 -19.28 2.33
C GLY A 133 -4.73 -18.55 1.71
N LEU A 134 -4.23 -19.05 0.59
CA LEU A 134 -3.17 -18.43 -0.22
C LEU A 134 -3.65 -18.29 -1.66
N GLU A 135 -3.46 -17.10 -2.24
CA GLU A 135 -3.73 -16.81 -3.65
C GLU A 135 -2.76 -15.74 -4.13
N LEU A 136 -2.55 -15.65 -5.45
CA LEU A 136 -1.79 -14.53 -6.01
C LEU A 136 -2.61 -13.23 -5.93
N SER A 137 -1.95 -12.14 -5.58
CA SER A 137 -2.53 -10.82 -5.51
C SER A 137 -2.28 -10.01 -6.78
N GLY A 138 -3.11 -8.99 -6.98
CA GLY A 138 -2.98 -8.04 -8.08
C GLY A 138 -3.51 -8.56 -9.41
N ARG A 139 -3.38 -7.72 -10.43
CA ARG A 139 -3.83 -7.99 -11.80
C ARG A 139 -2.63 -8.01 -12.72
N SER A 140 -2.24 -6.84 -13.21
CA SER A 140 -1.04 -6.67 -14.03
C SER A 140 0.26 -6.91 -13.28
N THR A 141 0.27 -6.75 -11.96
CA THR A 141 1.44 -7.10 -11.15
C THR A 141 1.74 -8.61 -11.15
N ARG A 142 0.82 -9.46 -11.62
CA ARG A 142 1.10 -10.89 -11.84
C ARG A 142 2.03 -11.13 -13.03
N TYR A 143 2.26 -10.13 -13.90
CA TYR A 143 3.29 -10.20 -14.94
C TYR A 143 4.71 -9.95 -14.41
N PHE A 144 4.89 -9.52 -13.17
CA PHE A 144 6.22 -9.50 -12.56
C PHE A 144 6.73 -10.93 -12.36
N THR A 145 8.05 -11.07 -12.33
CA THR A 145 8.70 -12.35 -12.06
C THR A 145 8.68 -12.72 -10.56
N LYS A 146 8.63 -11.70 -9.69
CA LYS A 146 8.37 -11.82 -8.25
C LYS A 146 6.90 -11.47 -7.99
N LEU A 147 6.13 -12.46 -7.54
CA LEU A 147 4.68 -12.37 -7.40
C LEU A 147 4.28 -11.85 -6.01
N SER A 148 3.14 -11.18 -5.93
CA SER A 148 2.51 -10.76 -4.66
C SER A 148 1.45 -11.78 -4.24
N TYR A 149 1.17 -11.88 -2.94
CA TYR A 149 0.26 -12.90 -2.39
C TYR A 149 -0.81 -12.26 -1.51
N ASN A 150 -2.04 -12.76 -1.56
CA ASN A 150 -3.02 -12.51 -0.50
C ASN A 150 -3.04 -13.71 0.45
N ILE A 151 -3.13 -13.41 1.74
CA ILE A 151 -3.21 -14.40 2.81
C ILE A 151 -4.51 -14.19 3.57
N ASN A 152 -5.30 -15.25 3.70
CA ASN A 152 -6.52 -15.26 4.50
C ASN A 152 -6.29 -16.15 5.71
N LEU A 153 -6.06 -15.54 6.88
CA LEU A 153 -5.86 -16.26 8.12
C LEU A 153 -7.13 -17.03 8.52
N PRO A 154 -6.99 -18.22 9.13
CA PRO A 154 -8.13 -19.01 9.59
C PRO A 154 -8.92 -18.27 10.68
N LYS A 155 -10.20 -18.64 10.86
CA LYS A 155 -11.05 -18.10 11.93
C LYS A 155 -10.40 -18.37 13.29
N GLY A 156 -10.40 -17.37 14.18
CA GLY A 156 -9.72 -17.45 15.48
C GLY A 156 -8.23 -17.10 15.45
N GLY A 157 -7.72 -16.61 14.31
CA GLY A 157 -6.32 -16.18 14.16
C GLY A 157 -5.87 -15.18 15.24
N LYS A 158 -4.62 -15.34 15.68
CA LYS A 158 -4.02 -14.64 16.83
C LYS A 158 -3.19 -13.39 16.46
N LEU A 159 -3.17 -12.98 15.20
CA LEU A 159 -2.32 -11.89 14.73
C LEU A 159 -3.07 -10.55 14.79
N ASP A 160 -3.25 -10.05 16.01
CA ASP A 160 -3.87 -8.75 16.34
C ASP A 160 -5.27 -8.52 15.76
N GLY A 161 -6.05 -9.60 15.62
CA GLY A 161 -7.43 -9.55 15.18
C GLY A 161 -7.63 -9.33 13.67
N TYR A 162 -6.56 -9.24 12.88
CA TYR A 162 -6.66 -9.15 11.41
C TYR A 162 -6.83 -10.52 10.77
N LYS A 163 -7.45 -10.54 9.58
CA LYS A 163 -7.79 -11.76 8.86
C LYS A 163 -7.27 -11.79 7.42
N LYS A 164 -7.54 -10.74 6.64
CA LYS A 164 -7.03 -10.62 5.26
C LYS A 164 -5.76 -9.78 5.25
N LEU A 165 -4.68 -10.37 4.75
CA LEU A 165 -3.37 -9.74 4.62
C LEU A 165 -2.92 -9.78 3.16
N LYS A 166 -1.98 -8.91 2.80
CA LYS A 166 -1.32 -8.91 1.49
C LYS A 166 0.18 -8.78 1.66
N LEU A 167 0.90 -9.61 0.91
CA LEU A 167 2.35 -9.54 0.72
C LEU A 167 2.64 -8.88 -0.61
N ARG A 168 3.17 -7.67 -0.57
CA ARG A 168 3.58 -6.85 -1.71
C ARG A 168 5.01 -7.16 -2.10
N ALA A 169 5.20 -7.60 -3.34
CA ALA A 169 6.51 -7.93 -3.90
C ALA A 169 7.42 -6.71 -4.11
N CYS A 170 6.86 -5.50 -4.15
CA CYS A 170 7.54 -4.25 -4.46
C CYS A 170 8.19 -4.22 -5.87
N GLY A 171 7.67 -4.99 -6.82
CA GLY A 171 8.30 -5.17 -8.14
C GLY A 171 8.49 -3.87 -8.96
N ALA A 172 7.65 -2.87 -8.75
CA ALA A 172 7.77 -1.56 -9.39
C ALA A 172 8.63 -0.57 -8.58
N ASP A 173 8.94 -0.85 -7.31
CA ASP A 173 9.62 0.06 -6.39
C ASP A 173 10.96 -0.54 -5.89
N PRO A 174 12.09 -0.22 -6.55
CA PRO A 174 13.39 -0.69 -6.11
C PRO A 174 13.90 -0.03 -4.81
N SER A 175 13.16 0.93 -4.24
CA SER A 175 13.45 1.45 -2.90
C SER A 175 12.80 0.64 -1.79
N TYR A 176 11.77 -0.17 -2.10
CA TYR A 176 10.92 -0.89 -1.14
C TYR A 176 10.19 0.02 -0.12
N MET A 177 10.24 1.34 -0.26
CA MET A 177 9.82 2.30 0.75
C MET A 177 8.60 3.15 0.36
N ARG A 178 8.26 3.27 -0.92
CA ARG A 178 7.27 4.25 -1.40
C ARG A 178 5.89 4.03 -0.82
N GLU A 179 5.39 2.80 -0.92
CA GLU A 179 4.08 2.41 -0.37
C GLU A 179 4.08 2.50 1.16
N LYS A 180 5.17 2.06 1.80
CA LYS A 180 5.32 2.17 3.25
C LYS A 180 5.24 3.62 3.73
N LEU A 181 6.01 4.53 3.10
CA LEU A 181 6.02 5.94 3.46
C LEU A 181 4.65 6.59 3.24
N ALA A 182 3.96 6.25 2.16
CA ALA A 182 2.60 6.70 1.90
C ALA A 182 1.63 6.32 3.03
N TYR A 183 1.65 5.05 3.46
CA TYR A 183 0.83 4.59 4.59
C TYR A 183 1.25 5.21 5.93
N ASP A 184 2.56 5.32 6.19
CA ASP A 184 3.07 5.95 7.40
C ASP A 184 2.66 7.43 7.46
N MET A 185 2.67 8.15 6.33
CA MET A 185 2.21 9.54 6.23
C MET A 185 0.71 9.68 6.53
N LEU A 186 -0.14 8.78 6.01
CA LEU A 186 -1.57 8.75 6.36
C LEU A 186 -1.76 8.56 7.86
N SER A 187 -1.02 7.61 8.47
CA SER A 187 -1.10 7.35 9.91
C SER A 187 -0.62 8.54 10.75
N SER A 188 0.47 9.18 10.33
CA SER A 188 1.03 10.41 10.94
C SER A 188 0.08 11.60 10.88
N ALA A 189 -0.68 11.73 9.79
CA ALA A 189 -1.73 12.73 9.62
C ALA A 189 -3.11 12.27 10.17
N GLY A 190 -3.12 11.21 10.97
CA GLY A 190 -4.28 10.73 11.68
C GLY A 190 -5.44 10.32 10.77
N ARG A 191 -5.15 9.73 9.60
CA ARG A 191 -6.13 9.20 8.64
C ARG A 191 -6.14 7.66 8.62
N PRO A 192 -7.31 7.02 8.48
CA PRO A 192 -7.39 5.57 8.41
C PRO A 192 -6.70 5.05 7.16
N GLY A 193 -6.07 3.89 7.28
CA GLY A 193 -5.36 3.23 6.18
C GLY A 193 -4.64 1.98 6.68
N SER A 194 -4.05 1.20 5.76
CA SER A 194 -3.25 0.06 6.17
C SER A 194 -1.99 0.51 6.90
N ARG A 195 -1.48 -0.33 7.81
CA ARG A 195 -0.09 -0.30 8.22
C ARG A 195 0.75 -1.11 7.24
N ALA A 196 2.03 -0.75 7.15
CA ALA A 196 3.00 -1.46 6.32
C ALA A 196 4.26 -1.77 7.13
N SER A 197 4.58 -3.06 7.24
CA SER A 197 5.83 -3.58 7.81
C SER A 197 6.53 -4.49 6.81
N TYR A 198 7.82 -4.77 7.03
CA TYR A 198 8.56 -5.71 6.20
C TYR A 198 8.44 -7.13 6.73
N VAL A 199 8.43 -8.11 5.84
CA VAL A 199 8.45 -9.53 6.19
C VAL A 199 9.32 -10.31 5.19
N ARG A 200 10.07 -11.29 5.69
CA ARG A 200 10.78 -12.27 4.86
C ARG A 200 9.82 -13.41 4.57
N LEU A 201 9.66 -13.78 3.30
CA LEU A 201 8.80 -14.90 2.89
C LEU A 201 9.65 -16.10 2.48
N ILE A 202 9.30 -17.26 3.06
CA ILE A 202 9.81 -18.57 2.67
C ILE A 202 8.59 -19.46 2.37
N ILE A 203 8.60 -20.16 1.23
CA ILE A 203 7.54 -21.13 0.89
C ILE A 203 8.21 -22.50 0.71
N ASN A 204 7.69 -23.51 1.40
CA ASN A 204 8.34 -24.79 1.64
C ASN A 204 9.75 -24.54 2.19
N ASP A 205 10.82 -24.87 1.48
CA ASP A 205 12.19 -24.56 1.90
C ASP A 205 12.88 -23.52 0.98
N ARG A 206 12.08 -22.82 0.16
CA ARG A 206 12.58 -21.85 -0.82
C ARG A 206 12.39 -20.41 -0.32
N PRO A 207 13.48 -19.65 -0.14
CA PRO A 207 13.43 -18.20 -0.04
C PRO A 207 12.68 -17.55 -1.20
N ILE A 208 11.65 -16.76 -0.88
CA ILE A 208 10.91 -15.98 -1.88
C ILE A 208 11.35 -14.51 -1.85
N GLY A 209 11.68 -13.98 -0.67
CA GLY A 209 12.34 -12.69 -0.54
C GLY A 209 11.73 -11.73 0.48
N LEU A 210 12.02 -10.43 0.31
CA LEU A 210 11.55 -9.34 1.16
C LEU A 210 10.23 -8.78 0.62
N PHE A 211 9.21 -8.68 1.47
CA PHE A 211 7.88 -8.17 1.11
C PHE A 211 7.46 -7.04 2.04
N LEU A 212 6.58 -6.17 1.56
CA LEU A 212 5.75 -5.36 2.44
C LEU A 212 4.50 -6.15 2.82
N LEU A 213 4.26 -6.30 4.11
CA LEU A 213 3.05 -6.86 4.69
C LEU A 213 2.08 -5.73 5.00
N ILE A 214 0.88 -5.79 4.41
CA ILE A 214 -0.20 -4.82 4.64
C ILE A 214 -1.51 -5.53 4.97
N GLU A 215 -2.35 -4.87 5.75
CA GLU A 215 -3.71 -5.34 6.03
C GLU A 215 -4.60 -5.06 4.81
N ARG A 216 -5.53 -5.97 4.49
CA ARG A 216 -6.60 -5.72 3.51
C ARG A 216 -7.89 -5.34 4.25
N PHE A 217 -8.71 -4.54 3.60
CA PHE A 217 -9.95 -4.06 4.21
C PHE A 217 -11.02 -5.15 4.18
N ASP A 218 -11.52 -5.48 5.37
CA ASP A 218 -12.65 -6.37 5.61
C ASP A 218 -13.33 -5.95 6.91
N ASP A 219 -14.31 -6.74 7.36
CA ASP A 219 -15.00 -6.56 8.62
C ASP A 219 -14.07 -6.54 9.84
N HIS A 220 -12.98 -7.32 9.82
CA HIS A 220 -11.99 -7.37 10.90
C HIS A 220 -11.11 -6.12 10.91
N TRP A 221 -10.66 -5.66 9.74
CA TRP A 221 -9.94 -4.40 9.60
C TRP A 221 -10.81 -3.23 10.09
N MET A 222 -12.09 -3.16 9.71
CA MET A 222 -12.98 -2.09 10.19
C MET A 222 -13.16 -2.12 11.71
N ALA A 223 -13.31 -3.32 12.30
CA ALA A 223 -13.37 -3.46 13.76
C ALA A 223 -12.07 -3.00 14.43
N ASN A 224 -10.91 -3.29 13.84
CA ASN A 224 -9.62 -2.84 14.33
C ASN A 224 -9.42 -1.33 14.16
N GLU A 225 -9.76 -0.75 13.01
CA GLU A 225 -9.49 0.65 12.68
C GLU A 225 -10.48 1.63 13.33
N PHE A 226 -11.78 1.29 13.33
CA PHE A 226 -12.84 2.18 13.81
C PHE A 226 -13.46 1.74 15.13
N GLY A 227 -13.33 0.45 15.48
CA GLY A 227 -13.94 -0.15 16.66
C GLY A 227 -12.96 -0.50 17.78
N ALA A 228 -11.71 -0.06 17.73
CA ALA A 228 -10.66 -0.38 18.71
C ALA A 228 -10.44 -1.89 18.94
N GLY A 229 -10.61 -2.70 17.89
CA GLY A 229 -10.51 -4.16 17.96
C GLY A 229 -11.73 -4.86 18.56
N ASN A 230 -12.82 -4.13 18.81
CA ASN A 230 -14.06 -4.71 19.31
C ASN A 230 -14.71 -5.59 18.24
N LYS A 231 -14.70 -6.91 18.44
CA LYS A 231 -15.33 -7.90 17.53
C LYS A 231 -16.84 -7.70 17.35
N LYS A 232 -17.50 -6.99 18.26
CA LYS A 232 -18.93 -6.62 18.19
C LYS A 232 -19.17 -5.26 17.53
N TYR A 233 -18.13 -4.60 17.01
CA TYR A 233 -18.26 -3.34 16.27
C TYR A 233 -19.25 -3.53 15.11
N LYS A 234 -20.30 -2.69 15.10
CA LYS A 234 -21.31 -2.65 14.05
C LYS A 234 -20.86 -1.63 13.02
N TYR A 235 -20.15 -2.08 12.00
CA TYR A 235 -19.65 -1.25 10.91
C TYR A 235 -20.75 -0.95 9.89
N GLY A 236 -20.60 0.19 9.20
CA GLY A 236 -21.42 0.57 8.06
C GLY A 236 -20.93 -0.03 6.75
N ILE A 237 -21.47 0.43 5.62
CA ILE A 237 -21.16 -0.13 4.31
C ILE A 237 -19.81 0.38 3.79
N LEU A 238 -19.03 -0.50 3.17
CA LEU A 238 -17.73 -0.18 2.57
C LEU A 238 -17.80 -0.38 1.05
N TYR A 239 -17.64 0.70 0.30
CA TYR A 239 -17.56 0.66 -1.16
C TYR A 239 -16.10 0.75 -1.60
N LYS A 240 -15.74 0.00 -2.62
CA LYS A 240 -14.47 0.11 -3.33
C LYS A 240 -14.69 0.81 -4.67
N GLY A 241 -13.89 1.84 -4.95
CA GLY A 241 -13.78 2.41 -6.29
C GLY A 241 -12.66 1.73 -7.08
N ASP A 242 -12.97 1.29 -8.31
CA ASP A 242 -12.03 0.60 -9.19
C ASP A 242 -12.00 1.28 -10.57
N ALA A 243 -10.81 1.38 -11.18
CA ALA A 243 -10.64 1.86 -12.56
C ALA A 243 -11.31 0.94 -13.61
N THR A 244 -11.59 -0.31 -13.24
CA THR A 244 -12.02 -1.31 -14.21
C THR A 244 -13.51 -1.25 -14.47
N ILE A 245 -13.86 -1.03 -15.74
CA ILE A 245 -15.25 -1.02 -16.21
C ILE A 245 -15.66 -2.45 -16.65
N LYS A 246 -15.47 -3.48 -15.78
CA LYS A 246 -15.77 -4.90 -16.15
C LYS A 246 -17.26 -5.09 -16.39
N ASN A 247 -17.72 -5.17 -17.64
CA ASN A 247 -19.14 -5.28 -17.97
C ASN A 247 -19.98 -4.15 -17.30
N ARG A 248 -19.33 -3.01 -17.05
CA ARG A 248 -19.93 -1.81 -16.47
C ARG A 248 -20.01 -0.74 -17.57
N LYS A 249 -20.67 0.37 -17.28
CA LYS A 249 -20.78 1.52 -18.18
C LYS A 249 -20.05 2.75 -17.64
N TYR A 250 -20.04 2.92 -16.31
CA TYR A 250 -19.55 4.13 -15.66
C TYR A 250 -18.34 3.85 -14.75
N LYS A 251 -17.46 4.85 -14.63
CA LYS A 251 -16.29 4.81 -13.75
C LYS A 251 -16.72 4.97 -12.29
N ALA A 252 -15.83 4.60 -11.37
CA ALA A 252 -16.00 4.92 -9.95
C ALA A 252 -15.48 6.34 -9.66
N ASP A 253 -16.07 7.36 -10.27
CA ASP A 253 -15.57 8.75 -10.23
C ASP A 253 -16.44 9.70 -9.39
N LEU A 254 -17.48 9.18 -8.72
CA LEU A 254 -18.47 9.95 -7.95
C LEU A 254 -19.41 10.85 -8.78
N SER A 255 -19.59 10.57 -10.08
CA SER A 255 -20.59 11.26 -10.89
C SER A 255 -22.02 10.88 -10.49
N TYR A 256 -22.93 11.87 -10.53
CA TYR A 256 -24.35 11.64 -10.32
C TYR A 256 -25.01 11.12 -11.60
N HIS A 257 -25.75 10.01 -11.50
CA HIS A 257 -26.41 9.37 -12.64
C HIS A 257 -27.94 9.34 -12.51
N GLY A 258 -28.50 10.27 -11.74
CA GLY A 258 -29.93 10.32 -11.43
C GLY A 258 -30.28 9.62 -10.11
N PRO A 259 -31.56 9.65 -9.70
CA PRO A 259 -32.01 9.11 -8.41
C PRO A 259 -32.15 7.58 -8.40
N GLU A 260 -32.28 6.97 -9.57
CA GLU A 260 -32.48 5.53 -9.72
C GLU A 260 -31.21 4.73 -9.40
N LEU A 261 -31.37 3.52 -8.86
CA LEU A 261 -30.23 2.65 -8.51
C LEU A 261 -29.58 2.00 -9.74
N ALA A 262 -30.35 1.70 -10.79
CA ALA A 262 -29.89 0.92 -11.94
C ALA A 262 -28.63 1.48 -12.64
N PRO A 263 -28.46 2.81 -12.83
CA PRO A 263 -27.22 3.36 -13.35
C PRO A 263 -26.00 3.10 -12.45
N TYR A 264 -26.17 3.11 -11.12
CA TYR A 264 -25.08 2.87 -10.18
C TYR A 264 -24.67 1.41 -10.15
N GLU A 265 -25.59 0.48 -10.41
CA GLU A 265 -25.25 -0.92 -10.65
C GLU A 265 -24.40 -1.10 -11.91
N GLN A 266 -24.40 -0.14 -12.84
CA GLN A 266 -23.51 -0.13 -14.00
C GLN A 266 -22.22 0.66 -13.75
N THR A 267 -21.93 1.07 -12.52
CA THR A 267 -20.65 1.72 -12.18
C THR A 267 -19.58 0.70 -11.81
N SER A 268 -18.33 1.16 -11.79
CA SER A 268 -17.17 0.38 -11.34
C SER A 268 -17.02 0.33 -9.81
N TYR A 269 -18.07 0.68 -9.06
CA TYR A 269 -18.10 0.47 -7.61
C TYR A 269 -18.42 -0.98 -7.27
N THR A 270 -17.79 -1.48 -6.20
CA THR A 270 -18.12 -2.77 -5.60
C THR A 270 -18.43 -2.56 -4.12
N VAL A 271 -19.47 -3.20 -3.59
CA VAL A 271 -19.67 -3.31 -2.15
C VAL A 271 -18.67 -4.33 -1.63
N GLU A 272 -17.56 -3.87 -1.07
CA GLU A 272 -16.50 -4.74 -0.54
C GLU A 272 -16.99 -5.42 0.75
N GLU A 273 -17.64 -4.66 1.64
CA GLU A 273 -18.22 -5.19 2.87
C GLU A 273 -19.64 -4.63 3.06
N LYS A 274 -20.59 -5.54 3.25
CA LYS A 274 -21.99 -5.20 3.56
C LYS A 274 -22.10 -4.72 5.01
N PRO A 275 -22.94 -3.72 5.32
CA PRO A 275 -23.05 -3.15 6.65
C PRO A 275 -23.59 -4.17 7.67
N LYS A 276 -23.16 -4.03 8.93
CA LYS A 276 -23.86 -4.59 10.09
C LYS A 276 -24.95 -3.66 10.64
N VAL A 277 -24.87 -2.37 10.32
CA VAL A 277 -25.84 -1.34 10.70
C VAL A 277 -25.93 -0.28 9.60
N GLY A 278 -27.12 0.28 9.39
CA GLY A 278 -27.38 1.27 8.35
C GLY A 278 -27.84 0.64 7.03
N ALA A 279 -27.96 1.48 6.00
CA ALA A 279 -28.49 1.09 4.70
C ALA A 279 -27.57 0.13 3.95
N ASN A 280 -28.15 -0.95 3.42
CA ASN A 280 -27.47 -1.96 2.61
C ASN A 280 -27.84 -1.77 1.13
N GLY A 281 -26.84 -1.49 0.28
CA GLY A 281 -27.04 -1.22 -1.15
C GLY A 281 -26.46 0.13 -1.56
N LEU A 282 -26.68 0.55 -2.81
CA LEU A 282 -26.03 1.73 -3.40
C LEU A 282 -26.71 3.07 -3.04
N GLY A 283 -27.86 3.08 -2.38
CA GLY A 283 -28.61 4.30 -2.03
C GLY A 283 -27.78 5.39 -1.33
N PRO A 284 -26.97 5.09 -0.31
CA PRO A 284 -26.07 6.08 0.29
C PRO A 284 -25.08 6.69 -0.70
N LEU A 285 -24.59 5.91 -1.67
CA LEU A 285 -23.69 6.40 -2.72
C LEU A 285 -24.44 7.31 -3.71
N VAL A 286 -25.68 6.98 -4.07
CA VAL A 286 -26.55 7.87 -4.87
C VAL A 286 -26.73 9.21 -4.18
N ASN A 287 -27.03 9.22 -2.88
CA ASN A 287 -27.20 10.45 -2.11
C ASN A 287 -25.91 11.29 -2.06
N LEU A 288 -24.76 10.65 -1.86
CA LEU A 288 -23.48 11.36 -1.88
C LEU A 288 -23.19 11.99 -3.25
N THR A 289 -23.34 11.23 -4.33
CA THR A 289 -23.07 11.75 -5.69
C THR A 289 -24.05 12.87 -6.06
N LYS A 290 -25.33 12.76 -5.67
CA LYS A 290 -26.32 13.84 -5.80
C LYS A 290 -25.87 15.09 -5.05
N PHE A 291 -25.45 14.95 -3.80
CA PHE A 291 -24.97 16.07 -2.99
C PHE A 291 -23.79 16.79 -3.68
N LEU A 292 -22.82 16.04 -4.20
CA LEU A 292 -21.69 16.62 -4.94
C LEU A 292 -22.15 17.38 -6.19
N ASP A 293 -23.07 16.79 -6.96
CA ASP A 293 -23.64 17.41 -8.16
C ASP A 293 -24.43 18.70 -7.86
N ASP A 294 -25.32 18.66 -6.85
CA ASP A 294 -26.07 19.83 -6.39
C ASP A 294 -25.12 20.97 -5.97
N ARG A 295 -24.06 20.64 -5.20
CA ARG A 295 -23.02 21.62 -4.84
C ARG A 295 -22.33 22.23 -6.04
N MET A 296 -21.94 21.41 -7.02
CA MET A 296 -21.26 21.91 -8.22
C MET A 296 -22.13 22.84 -9.07
N LYS A 297 -23.46 22.64 -9.05
CA LYS A 297 -24.45 23.49 -9.72
C LYS A 297 -24.65 24.81 -8.98
N THR A 298 -24.72 24.78 -7.66
CA THR A 298 -24.90 26.01 -6.86
C THR A 298 -23.65 26.89 -6.81
N LEU A 299 -22.46 26.30 -6.84
CA LEU A 299 -21.19 27.05 -6.87
C LEU A 299 -20.85 27.61 -8.27
N GLY A 300 -21.50 27.11 -9.34
CA GLY A 300 -21.13 27.37 -10.74
C GLY A 300 -21.74 28.62 -11.40
N THR A 301 -22.50 29.45 -10.68
CA THR A 301 -23.21 30.60 -11.26
C THR A 301 -22.95 31.87 -10.46
N ASN A 302 -21.89 32.63 -10.76
CA ASN A 302 -21.61 33.97 -10.19
C ASN A 302 -22.02 34.12 -8.71
N ALA A 303 -21.79 33.09 -7.90
CA ALA A 303 -22.20 33.08 -6.52
C ALA A 303 -21.17 33.91 -5.76
N THR A 304 -21.35 35.23 -5.79
CA THR A 304 -20.91 36.18 -4.78
C THR A 304 -21.63 35.92 -3.44
N GLY A 305 -21.92 34.66 -3.14
CA GLY A 305 -22.59 34.25 -1.93
C GLY A 305 -21.61 34.35 -0.78
N ASN A 306 -22.01 35.08 0.27
CA ASN A 306 -21.32 35.20 1.55
C ASN A 306 -21.23 33.86 2.32
N ALA A 307 -21.07 32.72 1.64
CA ALA A 307 -20.90 31.42 2.25
C ALA A 307 -19.57 31.42 2.99
N THR A 308 -19.64 31.47 4.32
CA THR A 308 -18.48 31.37 5.17
C THR A 308 -17.95 29.93 5.16
N LEU A 309 -16.70 29.75 5.57
CA LEU A 309 -16.14 28.41 5.80
C LEU A 309 -17.04 27.59 6.74
N THR A 310 -17.64 28.23 7.76
CA THR A 310 -18.51 27.59 8.74
C THR A 310 -19.79 27.04 8.11
N THR A 311 -20.53 27.84 7.33
CA THR A 311 -21.77 27.37 6.68
C THR A 311 -21.47 26.30 5.65
N THR A 312 -20.32 26.42 4.98
CA THR A 312 -19.85 25.42 4.02
C THR A 312 -19.54 24.09 4.70
N LEU A 313 -18.74 24.08 5.76
CA LEU A 313 -18.43 22.85 6.51
C LEU A 313 -19.68 22.21 7.10
N ALA A 314 -20.67 23.00 7.54
CA ALA A 314 -21.95 22.49 8.02
C ALA A 314 -22.72 21.71 6.94
N ALA A 315 -22.65 22.11 5.67
CA ALA A 315 -23.28 21.39 4.56
C ALA A 315 -22.61 20.04 4.26
N TRP A 316 -21.31 19.90 4.55
CA TRP A 316 -20.59 18.62 4.42
C TRP A 316 -20.82 17.68 5.59
N LYS A 317 -21.26 18.22 6.74
CA LYS A 317 -21.60 17.44 7.93
C LYS A 317 -22.66 16.39 7.58
N HIS A 318 -22.48 15.16 8.07
CA HIS A 318 -23.31 13.99 7.76
C HIS A 318 -23.25 13.49 6.29
N GLN A 319 -22.56 14.21 5.40
CA GLN A 319 -22.34 13.77 4.02
C GLN A 319 -20.97 13.13 3.89
N PHE A 320 -19.90 13.85 4.24
CA PHE A 320 -18.53 13.43 4.00
C PHE A 320 -17.53 14.05 5.00
N ASP A 321 -16.54 13.28 5.43
CA ASP A 321 -15.38 13.78 6.17
C ASP A 321 -14.45 14.60 5.25
N ILE A 322 -14.85 15.84 4.96
CA ILE A 322 -14.15 16.69 4.00
C ILE A 322 -12.75 17.09 4.46
N GLN A 323 -12.54 17.23 5.78
CA GLN A 323 -11.22 17.50 6.35
C GLN A 323 -10.30 16.30 6.18
N GLY A 324 -10.81 15.08 6.44
CA GLY A 324 -10.08 13.85 6.19
C GLY A 324 -9.74 13.65 4.70
N TYR A 325 -10.63 14.07 3.81
CA TYR A 325 -10.38 14.07 2.38
C TYR A 325 -9.24 15.00 1.99
N PHE A 326 -9.18 16.22 2.51
CA PHE A 326 -8.10 17.17 2.19
C PHE A 326 -6.71 16.62 2.49
N ILE A 327 -6.57 15.84 3.56
CA ILE A 327 -5.30 15.16 3.87
C ILE A 327 -4.99 14.09 2.82
N ASN A 328 -5.96 13.24 2.47
CA ASN A 328 -5.78 12.23 1.41
C ASN A 328 -5.43 12.88 0.08
N LEU A 329 -6.14 13.94 -0.31
CA LEU A 329 -5.92 14.69 -1.55
C LEU A 329 -4.52 15.33 -1.58
N ALA A 330 -4.09 15.93 -0.47
CA ALA A 330 -2.76 16.50 -0.37
C ALA A 330 -1.67 15.43 -0.51
N LEU A 331 -1.82 14.27 0.15
CA LEU A 331 -0.86 13.16 0.02
C LEU A 331 -0.86 12.53 -1.37
N GLU A 332 -2.03 12.40 -2.01
CA GLU A 332 -2.14 11.93 -3.39
C GLU A 332 -1.41 12.87 -4.37
N PHE A 333 -1.63 14.18 -4.20
CA PHE A 333 -0.96 15.23 -4.99
C PHE A 333 0.56 15.26 -4.76
N LEU A 334 1.02 15.22 -3.51
CA LEU A 334 2.45 15.23 -3.15
C LEU A 334 3.17 13.95 -3.56
N GLY A 335 2.49 12.82 -3.41
CA GLY A 335 2.95 11.53 -3.92
C GLY A 335 3.00 11.48 -5.45
N GLY A 336 2.25 12.35 -6.14
CA GLY A 336 2.07 12.25 -7.60
C GLY A 336 1.60 10.87 -8.00
N SER A 337 0.62 10.35 -7.25
CA SER A 337 0.05 9.05 -7.52
C SER A 337 -0.65 9.04 -8.87
N PHE A 338 -0.45 7.98 -9.66
CA PHE A 338 -1.09 7.86 -10.97
C PHE A 338 -2.14 6.76 -11.09
N ASP A 339 -2.25 5.88 -10.10
CA ASP A 339 -3.26 4.83 -10.11
C ASP A 339 -4.31 5.04 -9.00
N THR A 340 -4.50 6.28 -8.55
CA THR A 340 -5.51 6.63 -7.52
C THR A 340 -6.61 7.51 -8.11
N TYR A 341 -7.47 8.07 -7.26
CA TYR A 341 -8.71 8.74 -7.64
C TYR A 341 -8.55 9.84 -8.71
N LEU A 342 -7.56 10.72 -8.58
CA LEU A 342 -7.36 11.83 -9.53
C LEU A 342 -7.02 11.33 -10.92
N GLN A 343 -6.08 10.40 -11.03
CA GLN A 343 -5.53 9.97 -12.31
C GLN A 343 -6.32 8.84 -12.95
N ASN A 344 -6.87 7.91 -12.15
CA ASN A 344 -7.47 6.69 -12.67
C ASN A 344 -8.80 6.28 -12.01
N THR A 345 -9.38 7.09 -11.11
CA THR A 345 -10.65 6.74 -10.42
C THR A 345 -10.58 5.41 -9.66
N ASN A 346 -9.39 5.08 -9.17
CA ASN A 346 -9.03 3.77 -8.65
C ASN A 346 -8.45 3.85 -7.23
N ASN A 347 -8.28 2.68 -6.60
CA ASN A 347 -7.49 2.51 -5.38
C ASN A 347 -7.94 3.40 -4.21
N TYR A 348 -9.26 3.49 -4.02
CA TYR A 348 -9.85 4.12 -2.86
C TYR A 348 -11.10 3.37 -2.40
N PHE A 349 -11.44 3.58 -1.14
CA PHE A 349 -12.67 3.12 -0.54
C PHE A 349 -13.47 4.28 0.05
N LEU A 350 -14.78 4.09 0.10
CA LEU A 350 -15.72 4.97 0.78
C LEU A 350 -16.40 4.16 1.88
N TYR A 351 -16.09 4.48 3.12
CA TYR A 351 -16.75 3.90 4.28
C TYR A 351 -17.85 4.83 4.77
N LYS A 352 -19.12 4.39 4.76
CA LYS A 352 -20.20 5.13 5.41
C LYS A 352 -20.14 4.81 6.90
N ASP A 353 -19.45 5.65 7.67
CA ASP A 353 -19.26 5.50 9.10
C ASP A 353 -20.61 5.66 9.83
N PRO A 354 -21.10 4.61 10.52
CA PRO A 354 -22.40 4.66 11.18
C PRO A 354 -22.38 5.45 12.50
N VAL A 355 -21.21 5.77 13.05
CA VAL A 355 -21.07 6.54 14.30
C VAL A 355 -21.16 8.03 14.01
N LYS A 356 -20.41 8.50 13.01
CA LYS A 356 -20.40 9.91 12.59
C LYS A 356 -21.47 10.24 11.56
N ASP A 357 -22.13 9.21 11.04
CA ASP A 357 -23.06 9.28 9.93
C ASP A 357 -22.47 10.04 8.73
N GLN A 358 -21.25 9.73 8.29
CA GLN A 358 -20.63 10.40 7.14
C GLN A 358 -19.76 9.43 6.32
N PHE A 359 -19.52 9.75 5.06
CA PHE A 359 -18.54 9.02 4.27
C PHE A 359 -17.10 9.39 4.67
N VAL A 360 -16.24 8.39 4.79
CA VAL A 360 -14.81 8.52 5.03
C VAL A 360 -14.06 7.98 3.82
N PHE A 361 -13.19 8.81 3.24
CA PHE A 361 -12.29 8.41 2.16
C PHE A 361 -11.10 7.63 2.73
N VAL A 362 -10.84 6.44 2.21
CA VAL A 362 -9.72 5.60 2.62
C VAL A 362 -8.89 5.24 1.40
N SER A 363 -7.65 5.73 1.36
CA SER A 363 -6.70 5.40 0.28
C SER A 363 -6.25 3.94 0.36
N TRP A 364 -6.04 3.32 -0.80
CA TRP A 364 -5.61 1.94 -0.95
C TRP A 364 -4.51 1.85 -2.01
N ASP A 365 -3.77 0.73 -2.05
CA ASP A 365 -2.84 0.41 -3.16
C ASP A 365 -1.84 1.54 -3.51
N MET A 366 -1.17 2.10 -2.50
CA MET A 366 -0.30 3.27 -2.70
C MET A 366 1.11 2.92 -3.18
N ASP A 367 1.26 1.91 -4.03
CA ASP A 367 2.55 1.44 -4.54
C ASP A 367 3.09 2.29 -5.72
N MET A 368 2.19 2.99 -6.40
CA MET A 368 2.47 3.79 -7.59
C MET A 368 2.60 5.29 -7.28
N VAL A 369 3.47 5.62 -6.32
CA VAL A 369 3.71 6.97 -5.80
C VAL A 369 5.19 7.36 -5.82
N MET A 370 5.48 8.64 -5.55
CA MET A 370 6.81 9.21 -5.35
C MET A 370 7.81 8.86 -6.45
N GLY A 371 7.37 9.03 -7.70
CA GLY A 371 8.23 9.01 -8.87
C GLY A 371 8.63 7.62 -9.36
N SER A 372 7.75 6.62 -9.31
CA SER A 372 8.01 5.30 -9.90
C SER A 372 6.81 4.79 -10.69
N GLY A 373 6.93 4.65 -12.02
CA GLY A 373 5.79 4.22 -12.85
C GLY A 373 5.92 4.51 -14.35
N PRO A 374 4.92 4.10 -15.17
CA PRO A 374 4.82 4.35 -16.62
C PRO A 374 4.39 5.75 -17.05
N VAL A 375 4.19 6.66 -16.10
CA VAL A 375 3.50 7.90 -16.39
C VAL A 375 4.48 9.05 -16.53
N ASN A 376 4.05 10.10 -17.22
CA ASN A 376 4.84 11.31 -17.38
C ASN A 376 5.01 12.03 -16.04
N MET A 377 6.10 11.70 -15.34
CA MET A 377 6.43 12.23 -14.01
C MET A 377 6.59 13.75 -14.00
N LYS A 378 6.96 14.38 -15.12
CA LYS A 378 7.06 15.84 -15.23
C LYS A 378 5.70 16.52 -15.01
N LYS A 379 4.60 15.89 -15.42
CA LYS A 379 3.23 16.38 -15.19
C LYS A 379 2.79 16.22 -13.73
N LEU A 380 3.38 15.27 -13.00
CA LEU A 380 2.98 14.91 -11.63
C LEU A 380 3.84 15.62 -10.57
N ILE A 381 5.06 16.01 -10.89
CA ILE A 381 6.00 16.64 -9.95
C ILE A 381 5.79 18.17 -9.81
N THR A 382 4.81 18.75 -10.50
CA THR A 382 4.50 20.18 -10.49
C THR A 382 4.07 20.68 -9.10
N GLY A 383 4.20 21.98 -8.85
CA GLY A 383 3.89 22.61 -7.56
C GLY A 383 2.45 23.09 -7.40
N ASP A 384 1.79 23.37 -8.52
CA ASP A 384 0.42 23.88 -8.51
C ASP A 384 -0.57 22.71 -8.54
N TYR A 385 -1.32 22.53 -7.45
CA TYR A 385 -2.33 21.48 -7.37
C TYR A 385 -3.48 21.71 -8.34
N ARG A 386 -3.77 22.97 -8.71
CA ARG A 386 -4.88 23.33 -9.61
C ARG A 386 -4.61 22.91 -11.05
N SER A 387 -3.34 22.69 -11.40
CA SER A 387 -2.93 22.13 -12.69
C SER A 387 -2.61 20.64 -12.62
N PHE A 388 -2.84 19.98 -11.47
CA PHE A 388 -2.55 18.56 -11.35
C PHE A 388 -3.56 17.76 -12.19
N PRO A 389 -3.13 16.86 -13.08
CA PRO A 389 -4.08 16.27 -14.03
C PRO A 389 -5.15 15.44 -13.31
N GLY A 390 -6.41 15.71 -13.64
CA GLY A 390 -7.59 15.10 -13.01
C GLY A 390 -8.22 15.94 -11.90
N ILE A 391 -7.54 16.95 -11.34
CA ILE A 391 -8.08 17.78 -10.25
C ILE A 391 -9.37 18.52 -10.64
N ASP A 392 -9.50 18.86 -11.92
CA ASP A 392 -10.61 19.60 -12.53
C ASP A 392 -11.65 18.67 -13.20
N LEU A 393 -11.46 17.36 -13.11
CA LEU A 393 -12.37 16.37 -13.72
C LEU A 393 -13.21 15.61 -12.69
N ARG A 394 -12.80 15.57 -11.42
CA ARG A 394 -13.44 14.70 -10.43
C ARG A 394 -14.54 15.44 -9.66
N PRO A 395 -15.77 14.93 -9.60
CA PRO A 395 -16.87 15.48 -8.80
C PRO A 395 -16.47 15.90 -7.38
N LEU A 396 -15.76 15.04 -6.65
CA LEU A 396 -15.34 15.36 -5.28
C LEU A 396 -14.36 16.54 -5.19
N THR A 397 -13.39 16.68 -6.11
CA THR A 397 -12.47 17.84 -6.12
C THR A 397 -13.14 19.09 -6.66
N LEU A 398 -14.00 18.94 -7.66
CA LEU A 398 -14.80 20.03 -8.23
C LEU A 398 -15.72 20.66 -7.18
N ALA A 399 -16.48 19.84 -6.45
CA ALA A 399 -17.41 20.27 -5.42
C ALA A 399 -16.74 20.84 -4.14
N SER A 400 -15.43 20.62 -3.96
CA SER A 400 -14.73 20.96 -2.72
C SER A 400 -13.58 21.97 -2.85
N VAL A 401 -12.67 21.86 -3.81
CA VAL A 401 -11.47 22.72 -3.87
C VAL A 401 -11.43 23.58 -5.13
N MET A 402 -11.98 23.08 -6.24
CA MET A 402 -11.93 23.81 -7.51
C MET A 402 -13.05 24.85 -7.59
N LYS A 403 -14.31 24.48 -7.34
CA LYS A 403 -15.45 25.42 -7.43
C LYS A 403 -15.76 26.14 -6.12
N ASP A 404 -15.38 25.58 -4.98
CA ASP A 404 -15.72 26.14 -3.67
C ASP A 404 -14.60 27.02 -3.12
N ALA A 405 -14.72 28.33 -3.35
CA ALA A 405 -13.72 29.30 -2.89
C ALA A 405 -13.62 29.40 -1.36
N ALA A 406 -14.67 29.04 -0.61
CA ALA A 406 -14.66 29.09 0.85
C ALA A 406 -13.83 27.94 1.47
N LEU A 407 -13.84 26.76 0.83
CA LEU A 407 -13.06 25.60 1.26
C LEU A 407 -11.61 25.61 0.78
N ARG A 408 -11.32 26.30 -0.31
CA ARG A 408 -9.99 26.30 -0.92
C ARG A 408 -8.86 26.72 0.05
N PRO A 409 -9.00 27.80 0.85
CA PRO A 409 -7.97 28.16 1.84
C PRO A 409 -7.77 27.08 2.92
N ALA A 410 -8.83 26.33 3.28
CA ALA A 410 -8.72 25.24 4.24
C ALA A 410 -7.92 24.07 3.66
N PHE A 411 -8.13 23.72 2.39
CA PHE A 411 -7.30 22.73 1.71
C PHE A 411 -5.84 23.18 1.58
N GLU A 412 -5.60 24.43 1.17
CA GLU A 412 -4.24 24.98 1.01
C GLU A 412 -3.47 25.00 2.34
N LYS A 413 -4.14 25.34 3.44
CA LYS A 413 -3.58 25.22 4.79
C LYS A 413 -3.24 23.77 5.16
N THR A 414 -4.10 22.81 4.82
CA THR A 414 -3.82 21.38 5.02
C THR A 414 -2.61 20.94 4.20
N LEU A 415 -2.54 21.32 2.93
CA LEU A 415 -1.43 21.01 2.03
C LEU A 415 -0.11 21.59 2.55
N LEU A 416 -0.08 22.87 2.95
CA LEU A 416 1.12 23.52 3.51
C LEU A 416 1.59 22.84 4.80
N THR A 417 0.66 22.53 5.72
CA THR A 417 0.98 21.77 6.95
C THR A 417 1.66 20.43 6.61
N ILE A 418 1.10 19.66 5.67
CA ILE A 418 1.68 18.36 5.27
C ILE A 418 3.04 18.55 4.61
N VAL A 419 3.19 19.55 3.73
CA VAL A 419 4.46 19.83 3.06
C VAL A 419 5.55 20.15 4.08
N HIS A 420 5.31 21.04 5.03
CA HIS A 420 6.30 21.44 6.02
C HIS A 420 6.59 20.34 7.04
N ASP A 421 5.53 19.80 7.65
CA ASP A 421 5.65 19.04 8.90
C ASP A 421 5.75 17.52 8.67
N LEU A 422 5.52 17.04 7.45
CA LEU A 422 5.46 15.61 7.16
C LEU A 422 6.20 15.18 5.90
N PHE A 423 6.07 15.90 4.78
CA PHE A 423 6.60 15.50 3.49
C PHE A 423 8.00 16.06 3.20
N SER A 424 8.39 17.17 3.83
CA SER A 424 9.65 17.88 3.53
C SER A 424 10.91 17.00 3.72
N PRO A 425 12.03 17.34 3.05
CA PRO A 425 13.32 16.65 3.24
C PRO A 425 13.78 16.56 4.70
N ASN A 426 13.60 17.63 5.49
CA ASN A 426 14.04 17.67 6.89
C ASN A 426 13.32 16.63 7.77
N VAL A 427 12.08 16.29 7.41
CA VAL A 427 11.29 15.29 8.13
C VAL A 427 11.52 13.89 7.55
N THR A 428 11.43 13.74 6.23
CA THR A 428 11.41 12.42 5.58
C THR A 428 12.79 11.80 5.38
N PHE A 429 13.85 12.59 5.14
CA PHE A 429 15.16 12.02 4.82
C PHE A 429 15.76 11.21 5.97
N PRO A 430 15.70 11.67 7.25
CA PRO A 430 16.16 10.85 8.37
C PRO A 430 15.39 9.52 8.51
N VAL A 431 14.09 9.51 8.18
CA VAL A 431 13.28 8.28 8.16
C VAL A 431 13.72 7.35 7.02
N ILE A 432 13.89 7.90 5.83
CA ILE A 432 14.38 7.15 4.64
C ILE A 432 15.75 6.54 4.89
N ASP A 433 16.70 7.29 5.48
CA ASP A 433 18.04 6.78 5.75
C ASP A 433 18.03 5.67 6.81
N SER A 434 17.21 5.83 7.85
CA SER A 434 17.01 4.80 8.87
C SER A 434 16.36 3.53 8.29
N LEU A 435 15.35 3.68 7.43
CA LEU A 435 14.73 2.56 6.69
C LEU A 435 15.72 1.89 5.75
N ALA A 436 16.55 2.65 5.04
CA ALA A 436 17.56 2.12 4.12
C ALA A 436 18.54 1.21 4.88
N GLN A 437 19.05 1.69 6.01
CA GLN A 437 19.92 0.89 6.88
C GLN A 437 19.18 -0.32 7.46
N PHE A 438 17.88 -0.20 7.72
CA PHE A 438 17.08 -1.29 8.27
C PHE A 438 16.87 -2.43 7.28
N ILE A 439 16.69 -2.13 5.99
CA ILE A 439 16.36 -3.16 4.99
C ILE A 439 17.53 -3.54 4.07
N GLN A 440 18.69 -2.88 4.18
CA GLN A 440 19.79 -3.02 3.22
C GLN A 440 20.18 -4.47 2.94
N ASP A 441 20.38 -5.28 3.98
CA ASP A 441 20.79 -6.68 3.85
C ASP A 441 19.68 -7.53 3.21
N ASP A 442 18.43 -7.27 3.57
CA ASP A 442 17.27 -8.00 3.06
C ASP A 442 16.91 -7.63 1.63
N ALA A 443 17.05 -6.35 1.25
CA ALA A 443 16.90 -5.90 -0.12
C ALA A 443 18.03 -6.45 -1.02
N ALA A 444 19.27 -6.49 -0.52
CA ALA A 444 20.38 -7.09 -1.26
C ALA A 444 20.19 -8.60 -1.45
N TRP A 445 19.72 -9.30 -0.42
CA TRP A 445 19.34 -10.71 -0.49
C TRP A 445 18.21 -10.95 -1.50
N ASP A 446 17.12 -10.17 -1.42
CA ASP A 446 15.98 -10.26 -2.33
C ASP A 446 16.39 -10.16 -3.81
N LEU A 447 17.28 -9.23 -4.15
CA LEU A 447 17.78 -9.03 -5.51
C LEU A 447 18.64 -10.19 -6.06
N GLN A 448 19.07 -11.12 -5.22
CA GLN A 448 19.85 -12.30 -5.61
C GLN A 448 18.99 -13.55 -5.78
N LEU A 449 17.75 -13.55 -5.28
CA LEU A 449 16.90 -14.73 -5.30
C LEU A 449 16.40 -15.07 -6.70
N PRO A 450 16.29 -16.38 -7.04
CA PRO A 450 15.64 -16.79 -8.27
C PRO A 450 14.16 -16.46 -8.19
N HIS A 451 13.65 -15.82 -9.24
CA HIS A 451 12.24 -15.49 -9.34
C HIS A 451 11.33 -16.73 -9.40
N VAL A 452 10.10 -16.58 -8.90
CA VAL A 452 9.11 -17.68 -8.88
C VAL A 452 8.46 -17.90 -10.24
N ARG A 453 8.36 -16.86 -11.07
CA ARG A 453 7.89 -16.95 -12.46
C ARG A 453 9.07 -16.81 -13.42
N ALA A 454 9.14 -17.70 -14.40
CA ALA A 454 10.15 -17.67 -15.45
C ALA A 454 9.97 -16.51 -16.45
N GLY A 455 11.04 -16.16 -17.16
CA GLY A 455 11.05 -15.14 -18.20
C GLY A 455 11.24 -13.71 -17.67
N GLN A 456 10.94 -12.74 -18.52
CA GLN A 456 11.04 -11.31 -18.22
C GLN A 456 9.69 -10.75 -17.77
N SER A 457 9.72 -9.82 -16.81
CA SER A 457 8.54 -9.09 -16.36
C SER A 457 7.87 -8.39 -17.55
N PHE A 458 6.56 -8.58 -17.72
CA PHE A 458 5.74 -8.04 -18.83
C PHE A 458 6.11 -8.50 -20.27
N ILE A 459 6.78 -9.64 -20.44
CA ILE A 459 7.21 -10.19 -21.75
C ILE A 459 6.84 -11.69 -21.85
N PRO A 460 6.40 -12.24 -23.02
CA PRO A 460 6.44 -11.65 -24.37
C PRO A 460 5.38 -10.57 -24.65
N ILE A 461 5.72 -9.70 -25.60
CA ILE A 461 4.89 -8.60 -26.12
C ILE A 461 3.77 -9.19 -26.96
N GLY A 462 2.57 -9.35 -26.39
CA GLY A 462 1.35 -9.45 -27.19
C GLY A 462 0.99 -8.08 -27.79
N PRO A 463 0.21 -8.04 -28.88
CA PRO A 463 -0.12 -6.79 -29.59
C PRO A 463 -0.80 -5.71 -28.72
N ASN A 464 -1.34 -6.07 -27.55
CA ASN A 464 -2.03 -5.18 -26.62
C ASN A 464 -1.28 -5.00 -25.28
N ASN A 465 0.05 -5.20 -25.21
CA ASN A 465 0.72 -5.36 -23.91
C ASN A 465 0.76 -4.14 -22.98
N ILE A 466 0.76 -2.92 -23.53
CA ILE A 466 0.61 -1.71 -22.71
C ILE A 466 -0.82 -1.62 -22.17
N ASP A 467 -1.80 -2.05 -22.97
CA ASP A 467 -3.18 -2.17 -22.53
C ASP A 467 -3.36 -3.30 -21.51
N ASN A 468 -2.64 -4.42 -21.62
CA ASN A 468 -2.62 -5.52 -20.65
C ASN A 468 -2.00 -5.12 -19.30
N TRP A 469 -1.13 -4.10 -19.26
CA TRP A 469 -0.64 -3.55 -17.99
C TRP A 469 -1.75 -2.86 -17.22
N PHE A 470 -2.66 -2.21 -17.92
CA PHE A 470 -3.85 -1.69 -17.29
C PHE A 470 -4.96 -2.73 -17.24
N GLY A 471 -4.92 -3.77 -18.08
CA GLY A 471 -5.90 -4.83 -18.28
C GLY A 471 -6.06 -5.86 -17.15
N ASN A 472 -7.22 -6.52 -17.14
CA ASN A 472 -7.49 -7.69 -16.29
C ASN A 472 -7.35 -8.98 -17.11
N ASN A 473 -6.38 -9.81 -16.73
CA ASN A 473 -5.89 -10.92 -17.55
C ASN A 473 -6.84 -12.12 -17.70
N ALA A 474 -7.92 -12.18 -16.94
CA ALA A 474 -8.91 -13.27 -17.02
C ALA A 474 -10.16 -12.91 -17.84
N THR A 475 -10.42 -11.63 -18.10
CA THR A 475 -11.73 -11.19 -18.64
C THR A 475 -11.62 -10.23 -19.83
N ASN A 476 -10.42 -9.85 -20.28
CA ASN A 476 -10.19 -8.83 -21.33
C ASN A 476 -11.04 -7.55 -21.14
N ALA A 477 -11.34 -7.19 -19.89
CA ALA A 477 -12.21 -6.06 -19.61
C ALA A 477 -11.49 -4.74 -19.89
N PRO A 478 -12.16 -3.75 -20.49
CA PRO A 478 -11.58 -2.43 -20.73
C PRO A 478 -11.24 -1.76 -19.38
N ILE A 479 -10.04 -1.19 -19.31
CA ILE A 479 -9.57 -0.46 -18.13
C ILE A 479 -9.24 0.98 -18.53
N THR A 480 -9.51 1.90 -17.61
CA THR A 480 -9.12 3.29 -17.79
C THR A 480 -7.61 3.42 -17.60
N HIS A 481 -6.98 4.19 -18.46
CA HIS A 481 -5.58 4.56 -18.30
C HIS A 481 -5.47 5.80 -17.40
N PRO A 482 -4.40 5.91 -16.59
CA PRO A 482 -4.02 7.15 -15.95
C PRO A 482 -3.96 8.30 -16.97
N ILE A 483 -4.48 9.47 -16.61
CA ILE A 483 -4.48 10.67 -17.48
C ILE A 483 -3.07 11.00 -18.01
N THR A 484 -2.04 10.72 -17.22
CA THR A 484 -0.64 11.01 -17.55
C THR A 484 0.14 9.84 -18.17
N THR A 485 -0.55 8.82 -18.66
CA THR A 485 0.07 7.70 -19.38
C THR A 485 0.91 8.22 -20.56
N ASP A 486 2.12 7.70 -20.67
CA ASP A 486 3.07 8.05 -21.72
C ASP A 486 3.77 6.79 -22.20
N TYR A 487 3.59 6.45 -23.49
CA TYR A 487 4.05 5.19 -24.05
C TYR A 487 5.58 5.04 -24.05
N LEU A 488 6.33 6.14 -24.18
CA LEU A 488 7.80 6.11 -24.11
C LEU A 488 8.26 5.88 -22.67
N VAL A 489 7.59 6.49 -21.69
CA VAL A 489 7.88 6.24 -20.28
C VAL A 489 7.48 4.81 -19.90
N ALA A 490 6.37 4.30 -20.41
CA ALA A 490 5.94 2.90 -20.22
C ALA A 490 6.99 1.91 -20.76
N ALA A 491 7.53 2.15 -21.95
CA ALA A 491 8.62 1.34 -22.50
C ALA A 491 9.89 1.41 -21.61
N SER A 492 10.28 2.61 -21.15
CA SER A 492 11.37 2.77 -20.18
C SER A 492 11.12 1.99 -18.89
N PHE A 493 9.88 1.97 -18.39
CA PHE A 493 9.52 1.20 -17.21
C PHE A 493 9.70 -0.30 -17.42
N ILE A 494 9.24 -0.86 -18.55
CA ILE A 494 9.37 -2.29 -18.86
C ILE A 494 10.85 -2.70 -18.88
N VAL A 495 11.71 -1.87 -19.49
CA VAL A 495 13.17 -2.10 -19.47
C VAL A 495 13.71 -2.04 -18.05
N ARG A 496 13.26 -1.06 -17.25
CA ARG A 496 13.71 -0.86 -15.86
C ARG A 496 13.36 -2.04 -14.95
N VAL A 497 12.14 -2.56 -15.00
CA VAL A 497 11.70 -3.64 -14.09
C VAL A 497 12.33 -5.00 -14.38
N ASN A 498 13.03 -5.11 -15.50
CA ASN A 498 13.86 -6.28 -15.86
C ASN A 498 15.35 -6.07 -15.55
N ARG A 499 15.71 -4.99 -14.84
CA ARG A 499 17.09 -4.67 -14.47
C ARG A 499 17.21 -4.51 -12.96
N LYS A 500 18.35 -4.90 -12.41
CA LYS A 500 18.66 -4.64 -11.00
C LYS A 500 18.94 -3.16 -10.79
N VAL A 501 18.16 -2.52 -9.94
CA VAL A 501 18.40 -1.15 -9.48
C VAL A 501 18.84 -1.24 -8.02
N PRO A 502 20.10 -0.88 -7.69
CA PRO A 502 20.55 -0.92 -6.29
C PRO A 502 19.69 -0.01 -5.41
N LEU A 503 19.43 -0.46 -4.17
CA LEU A 503 18.64 0.27 -3.17
C LEU A 503 19.11 1.73 -3.03
N LYS A 504 20.42 1.95 -2.87
CA LYS A 504 21.02 3.28 -2.73
C LYS A 504 20.70 4.19 -3.93
N ASN A 505 20.81 3.66 -5.15
CA ASN A 505 20.50 4.40 -6.37
C ASN A 505 19.01 4.72 -6.49
N ALA A 506 18.11 3.81 -6.09
CA ALA A 506 16.67 4.07 -6.06
C ALA A 506 16.29 5.19 -5.08
N ILE A 507 17.07 5.39 -4.02
CA ILE A 507 16.84 6.41 -2.99
C ILE A 507 17.48 7.74 -3.37
N GLN A 508 18.75 7.73 -3.81
CA GLN A 508 19.59 8.93 -3.94
C GLN A 508 20.05 9.22 -5.38
N GLY A 509 19.97 8.25 -6.29
CA GLY A 509 20.55 8.33 -7.62
C GLY A 509 22.06 8.01 -7.66
N PRO A 510 22.70 8.13 -8.84
CA PRO A 510 22.09 8.37 -10.15
C PRO A 510 21.30 7.16 -10.66
N LEU A 511 20.40 7.39 -11.61
CA LEU A 511 19.55 6.35 -12.23
C LEU A 511 19.82 6.22 -13.73
N LYS A 512 19.75 4.98 -14.23
CA LYS A 512 19.87 4.67 -15.66
C LYS A 512 18.57 4.85 -16.45
N HIS A 513 17.43 4.97 -15.77
CA HIS A 513 16.09 5.07 -16.37
C HIS A 513 15.30 6.24 -15.75
N PRO A 514 15.75 7.49 -15.92
CA PRO A 514 15.17 8.65 -15.23
C PRO A 514 13.73 8.96 -15.66
N ALA A 515 13.30 8.49 -16.84
CA ALA A 515 11.95 8.74 -17.34
C ALA A 515 10.86 8.06 -16.48
N SER A 516 11.10 6.81 -16.08
CA SER A 516 10.14 5.97 -15.35
C SER A 516 10.46 5.79 -13.86
N LEU A 517 11.55 6.40 -13.39
CA LEU A 517 11.97 6.37 -11.98
C LEU A 517 12.74 7.64 -11.62
N TYR A 518 12.28 8.33 -10.59
CA TYR A 518 13.00 9.38 -9.88
C TYR A 518 13.64 8.79 -8.62
N PRO A 519 14.84 9.23 -8.20
CA PRO A 519 15.32 8.88 -6.88
C PRO A 519 14.32 9.39 -5.84
N LEU A 520 14.00 8.57 -4.84
CA LEU A 520 12.96 8.87 -3.84
C LEU A 520 13.19 10.24 -3.17
N LYS A 521 14.44 10.51 -2.75
CA LYS A 521 14.80 11.79 -2.12
C LYS A 521 14.68 12.98 -3.08
N THR A 522 15.05 12.78 -4.35
CA THR A 522 14.91 13.82 -5.38
C THR A 522 13.46 14.17 -5.65
N TRP A 523 12.56 13.18 -5.71
CA TRP A 523 11.12 13.43 -5.84
C TRP A 523 10.61 14.33 -4.72
N ILE A 524 10.88 13.93 -3.47
CA ILE A 524 10.41 14.64 -2.28
C ILE A 524 10.93 16.08 -2.26
N ALA A 525 12.24 16.28 -2.46
CA ALA A 525 12.84 17.61 -2.44
C ALA A 525 12.28 18.52 -3.55
N THR A 526 12.15 17.98 -4.77
CA THR A 526 11.66 18.74 -5.93
C THR A 526 10.19 19.12 -5.75
N LYS A 527 9.34 18.16 -5.36
CA LYS A 527 7.92 18.39 -5.14
C LYS A 527 7.69 19.40 -4.00
N THR A 528 8.42 19.25 -2.89
CA THR A 528 8.39 20.22 -1.78
C THR A 528 8.73 21.63 -2.26
N LYS A 529 9.86 21.80 -2.96
CA LYS A 529 10.28 23.10 -3.51
C LYS A 529 9.22 23.70 -4.44
N ASN A 530 8.69 22.89 -5.35
CA ASN A 530 7.72 23.34 -6.34
C ASN A 530 6.42 23.83 -5.67
N VAL A 531 5.91 23.10 -4.68
CA VAL A 531 4.67 23.47 -3.97
C VAL A 531 4.87 24.75 -3.16
N LEU A 532 5.97 24.87 -2.41
CA LEU A 532 6.26 26.08 -1.63
C LEU A 532 6.42 27.31 -2.55
N ALA A 533 7.05 27.16 -3.71
CA ALA A 533 7.15 28.24 -4.69
C ALA A 533 5.79 28.69 -5.28
N LYS A 534 4.73 27.88 -5.13
CA LYS A 534 3.39 28.16 -5.66
C LYS A 534 2.38 28.62 -4.63
N LEU A 535 2.56 28.27 -3.36
CA LEU A 535 1.63 28.61 -2.27
C LEU A 535 2.19 29.65 -1.29
N SER A 536 3.50 29.92 -1.32
CA SER A 536 4.13 31.02 -0.57
C SER A 536 4.27 32.31 -1.39
N ALA A 537 3.91 32.27 -2.67
CA ALA A 537 3.78 33.42 -3.57
C ALA A 537 2.29 33.73 -3.75
#